data_AF-A0A369XKD4-F1
#
_entry.id   AF-A0A369XKD4-F1
#
_cell.length_a   1.000
_cell.length_b   1.000
_cell.length_c   1.000
_cell.angle_alpha   90.00
_cell.angle_beta   90.00
_cell.angle_gamma   90.00
#
_symmetry.space_group_name_H-M   'P 1'
#
loop_
_entity.id
_entity.type
_entity.pdbx_description
1 polymer ?
#
loop_
_entity_poly.entity_id
_entity_poly.type
_entity_poly.pdbx_seq_one_letter_code
_entity_poly.pdbx_strand_id
1 'polypeptide(L)'
;MSSNPFRQDDVPNATAANQQAQVGPLVWRPWIRALGWLSSFFYVAICAAVVWEVIDRAELHLGLVFVRAAWIWLAALLCAGLLLVFDLWVQVLGHTYANYSGRLVAAICALATLVFLVVTAAYLWTVRWPLQLAWTFFEPIGLAIVQSGSGSSFEWPPWLSWLVLPPLLAFAVRTVMFETRYVVRQIADGIGLLGFWRAVRGALLMFVLRHRLPRRDLFMLSPIFSPMPFVALAAFLFTVIEITIIKWTLPPLVLLWAVLHGIGLLAPPLWLYLGQSDFDSFASFYSLRAAWRKNGLTLLNRLGCDGARFYAAWRKTLRLGSLFYDPSVPRAWSLRTRDDMWESTVLLLMDFVPVVIVDVRGESDIVREELEWLQDRGRKAKAWYIAAGDDEVAPAERVAVSRRYPLVEDTRLVTVTMLASGGWARTGISVPPARPPAEVPLTNSFDRK
;
A
#
# COMPACT_ATOMS: atom_id res chain seq x y z
N MET A 1 45.71 -30.81 38.76
CA MET A 1 44.96 -30.75 40.03
C MET A 1 44.28 -29.39 40.06
N SER A 2 42.94 -29.37 39.90
CA SER A 2 41.98 -28.99 40.97
C SER A 2 42.10 -27.50 41.36
N SER A 3 41.07 -26.68 41.40
CA SER A 3 39.62 -26.89 41.33
C SER A 3 38.98 -25.49 41.29
N ASN A 4 37.81 -25.40 40.67
CA ASN A 4 36.85 -24.33 40.96
C ASN A 4 35.96 -24.84 42.11
N PRO A 5 35.54 -24.00 43.06
CA PRO A 5 34.10 -23.71 43.13
C PRO A 5 33.72 -22.30 43.64
N PHE A 6 32.86 -21.63 42.85
CA PHE A 6 31.64 -20.86 43.20
C PHE A 6 31.47 -20.20 44.61
N ARG A 7 31.20 -18.89 44.63
CA ARG A 7 29.83 -18.27 44.72
C ARG A 7 29.89 -16.74 44.67
N GLN A 8 29.14 -16.11 43.76
CA GLN A 8 27.89 -15.34 44.00
C GLN A 8 28.08 -14.13 44.92
N ASP A 9 28.05 -12.92 44.34
CA ASP A 9 26.92 -11.99 44.46
C ASP A 9 27.08 -10.81 43.48
N ASP A 10 25.93 -10.26 43.07
CA ASP A 10 25.73 -8.98 42.37
C ASP A 10 26.02 -8.87 40.86
N VAL A 11 25.21 -9.57 40.05
CA VAL A 11 24.80 -9.10 38.72
C VAL A 11 23.44 -8.40 38.87
N PRO A 12 23.31 -7.09 38.57
CA PRO A 12 21.98 -6.51 38.45
C PRO A 12 21.29 -7.13 37.24
N ASN A 13 20.19 -7.84 37.53
CA ASN A 13 19.23 -8.36 36.56
C ASN A 13 18.81 -7.26 35.57
N ALA A 14 19.39 -7.26 34.37
CA ALA A 14 18.86 -6.56 33.20
C ALA A 14 17.79 -7.40 32.47
N THR A 15 17.10 -8.29 33.20
CA THR A 15 15.94 -9.07 32.77
C THR A 15 14.67 -8.46 33.36
N ALA A 16 14.29 -7.25 32.91
CA ALA A 16 12.93 -6.72 33.09
C ALA A 16 12.66 -5.41 32.30
N ALA A 17 13.43 -5.08 31.25
CA ALA A 17 13.12 -3.95 30.38
C ALA A 17 12.15 -4.32 29.23
N ASN A 18 11.50 -5.48 29.32
CA ASN A 18 10.20 -5.76 28.71
C ASN A 18 9.07 -5.17 29.58
N GLN A 19 9.22 -3.92 30.01
CA GLN A 19 8.08 -3.15 30.47
C GLN A 19 7.29 -2.76 29.24
N GLN A 20 6.36 -3.66 28.89
CA GLN A 20 4.98 -3.31 28.65
C GLN A 20 4.86 -1.92 28.02
N ALA A 21 4.91 -1.89 26.68
CA ALA A 21 4.11 -0.91 25.97
C ALA A 21 2.74 -0.99 26.62
N GLN A 22 2.44 0.02 27.45
CA GLN A 22 1.25 0.03 28.28
C GLN A 22 0.10 -0.28 27.33
N VAL A 23 -0.52 -1.44 27.53
CA VAL A 23 -1.91 -1.68 27.18
C VAL A 23 -2.69 -0.74 28.09
N GLY A 24 -2.56 0.56 27.85
CA GLY A 24 -3.52 1.52 28.31
C GLY A 24 -4.86 1.07 27.74
N PRO A 25 -5.97 1.24 28.49
CA PRO A 25 -7.28 1.01 27.92
C PRO A 25 -7.30 1.70 26.57
N LEU A 26 -7.59 0.95 25.51
CA LEU A 26 -7.64 1.47 24.15
C LEU A 26 -8.74 2.54 24.16
N VAL A 27 -8.39 3.78 24.47
CA VAL A 27 -9.34 4.88 24.58
C VAL A 27 -9.83 5.07 23.16
N TRP A 28 -10.97 4.47 22.88
CA TRP A 28 -11.65 4.57 21.60
C TRP A 28 -12.03 6.04 21.43
N ARG A 29 -11.20 6.78 20.69
CA ARG A 29 -11.43 8.19 20.33
C ARG A 29 -11.77 8.30 18.84
N PRO A 30 -12.94 7.80 18.42
CA PRO A 30 -13.39 7.83 17.03
C PRO A 30 -13.38 9.25 16.45
N TRP A 31 -13.65 10.26 17.29
CA TRP A 31 -13.65 11.67 16.91
C TRP A 31 -12.25 12.21 16.60
N ILE A 32 -11.21 11.88 17.37
CA ILE A 32 -9.81 12.23 17.02
C ILE A 32 -9.40 11.52 15.73
N ARG A 33 -9.86 10.28 15.55
CA ARG A 33 -9.63 9.50 14.33
C ARG A 33 -10.30 10.14 13.10
N ALA A 34 -11.52 10.66 13.25
CA ALA A 34 -12.27 11.36 12.22
C ALA A 34 -11.67 12.73 11.87
N LEU A 35 -11.25 13.52 12.86
CA LEU A 35 -10.61 14.84 12.64
C LEU A 35 -9.29 14.72 11.85
N GLY A 36 -8.49 13.70 12.13
CA GLY A 36 -7.29 13.40 11.32
C GLY A 36 -7.61 12.90 9.90
N TRP A 37 -8.82 12.43 9.64
CA TRP A 37 -9.31 12.08 8.30
C TRP A 37 -9.68 13.35 7.51
N LEU A 38 -10.32 14.30 8.19
CA LEU A 38 -10.73 15.59 7.64
C LEU A 38 -9.58 16.47 7.16
N SER A 39 -8.46 16.52 7.91
CA SER A 39 -7.29 17.28 7.47
C SER A 39 -6.71 16.76 6.16
N SER A 40 -6.77 15.45 5.93
CA SER A 40 -6.31 14.82 4.68
C SER A 40 -7.36 14.89 3.57
N PHE A 41 -8.64 14.94 3.93
CA PHE A 41 -9.75 15.11 2.99
C PHE A 41 -9.82 16.52 2.39
N PHE A 42 -9.24 17.52 3.06
CA PHE A 42 -9.19 18.89 2.55
C PHE A 42 -8.58 18.99 1.14
N TYR A 43 -7.50 18.25 0.88
CA TYR A 43 -6.89 18.21 -0.45
C TYR A 43 -7.84 17.63 -1.51
N VAL A 44 -8.56 16.55 -1.19
CA VAL A 44 -9.59 15.97 -2.08
C VAL A 44 -10.75 16.92 -2.29
N ALA A 45 -11.17 17.63 -1.24
CA ALA A 45 -12.24 18.63 -1.34
C ALA A 45 -11.85 19.76 -2.31
N ILE A 46 -10.60 20.22 -2.31
CA ILE A 46 -10.09 21.18 -3.30
C ILE A 46 -10.12 20.59 -4.71
N CYS A 47 -9.62 19.37 -4.91
CA CYS A 47 -9.65 18.72 -6.22
C CYS A 47 -11.08 18.55 -6.75
N ALA A 48 -12.01 18.10 -5.90
CA ALA A 48 -13.41 17.94 -6.24
C ALA A 48 -14.09 19.29 -6.53
N ALA A 49 -13.72 20.35 -5.81
CA ALA A 49 -14.20 21.71 -6.06
C ALA A 49 -13.75 22.25 -7.43
N VAL A 50 -12.49 22.00 -7.82
CA VAL A 50 -11.97 22.33 -9.16
C VAL A 50 -12.80 21.62 -10.23
N VAL A 51 -13.04 20.32 -10.08
CA VAL A 51 -13.84 19.54 -11.03
C VAL A 51 -15.27 20.07 -11.10
N TRP A 52 -15.89 20.35 -9.95
CA TRP A 52 -17.24 20.90 -9.89
C TRP A 52 -17.34 22.26 -10.58
N GLU A 53 -16.40 23.18 -10.32
CA GLU A 53 -16.39 24.51 -10.95
C GLU A 53 -16.28 24.40 -12.48
N VAL A 54 -15.38 23.56 -12.99
CA VAL A 54 -15.21 23.37 -14.43
C VAL A 54 -16.44 22.72 -15.08
N ILE A 55 -17.08 21.75 -14.43
CA ILE A 55 -18.31 21.13 -14.96
C ILE A 55 -19.46 22.14 -15.01
N ASP A 56 -19.58 22.99 -13.99
CA ASP A 56 -20.70 23.92 -13.85
C ASP A 56 -20.57 25.15 -14.74
N ARG A 57 -19.34 25.69 -14.92
CA ARG A 57 -19.12 26.99 -15.58
C ARG A 57 -18.14 26.97 -16.73
N ALA A 58 -17.48 25.85 -17.03
CA ALA A 58 -16.42 25.71 -18.04
C ALA A 58 -15.16 26.59 -17.84
N GLU A 59 -15.19 27.54 -16.91
CA GLU A 59 -14.10 28.44 -16.53
C GLU A 59 -13.79 28.33 -15.04
N LEU A 60 -12.51 28.40 -14.68
CA LEU A 60 -12.06 28.17 -13.31
C LEU A 60 -11.97 29.48 -12.51
N HIS A 61 -12.88 29.66 -11.55
CA HIS A 61 -12.86 30.79 -10.64
C HIS A 61 -12.31 30.39 -9.28
N LEU A 62 -11.08 30.80 -8.96
CA LEU A 62 -10.40 30.39 -7.71
C LEU A 62 -11.21 30.71 -6.45
N GLY A 63 -11.88 31.86 -6.39
CA GLY A 63 -12.77 32.22 -5.27
C GLY A 63 -13.91 31.23 -5.07
N LEU A 64 -14.57 30.81 -6.15
CA LEU A 64 -15.64 29.80 -6.10
C LEU A 64 -15.09 28.39 -5.80
N VAL A 65 -13.88 28.06 -6.27
CA VAL A 65 -13.20 26.80 -5.92
C VAL A 65 -12.99 26.70 -4.41
N PHE A 66 -12.51 27.76 -3.73
CA PHE A 66 -12.34 27.74 -2.28
C PHE A 66 -13.67 27.57 -1.53
N VAL A 67 -14.71 28.24 -2.00
CA VAL A 67 -16.05 28.16 -1.42
C VAL A 67 -16.65 26.76 -1.58
N ARG A 68 -16.56 26.18 -2.78
CA ARG A 68 -16.98 24.78 -3.05
C ARG A 68 -16.16 23.79 -2.24
N ALA A 69 -14.85 24.01 -2.10
CA ALA A 69 -13.98 23.15 -1.29
C ALA A 69 -14.37 23.19 0.19
N ALA A 70 -14.63 24.38 0.73
CA ALA A 70 -15.10 24.55 2.10
C ALA A 70 -16.46 23.86 2.32
N TRP A 71 -17.38 23.96 1.35
CA TRP A 71 -18.67 23.28 1.41
C TRP A 71 -18.54 21.75 1.35
N ILE A 72 -17.73 21.21 0.43
CA ILE A 72 -17.45 19.77 0.33
C ILE A 72 -16.81 19.27 1.63
N TRP A 73 -15.88 20.04 2.18
CA TRP A 73 -15.20 19.69 3.43
C TRP A 73 -16.17 19.70 4.62
N LEU A 74 -17.07 20.69 4.70
CA LEU A 74 -18.15 20.73 5.68
C LEU A 74 -19.11 19.54 5.52
N ALA A 75 -19.48 19.19 4.29
CA ALA A 75 -20.31 18.01 4.01
C ALA A 75 -19.62 16.73 4.47
N ALA A 76 -18.32 16.57 4.21
CA ALA A 76 -17.54 15.43 4.68
C ALA A 76 -17.42 15.38 6.20
N LEU A 77 -17.26 16.54 6.87
CA LEU A 77 -17.24 16.65 8.33
C LEU A 77 -18.54 16.15 8.94
N LEU A 78 -19.67 16.57 8.38
CA LEU A 78 -20.99 16.14 8.83
C LEU A 78 -21.20 14.65 8.50
N CYS A 79 -20.81 14.17 7.31
CA CYS A 79 -20.89 12.75 6.98
C CYS A 79 -19.96 11.86 7.83
N ALA A 80 -18.92 12.40 8.47
CA ALA A 80 -18.07 11.63 9.38
C ALA A 80 -18.85 11.09 10.59
N GLY A 81 -19.91 11.78 11.03
CA GLY A 81 -20.80 11.28 12.07
C GLY A 81 -21.53 9.99 11.66
N LEU A 82 -21.94 9.89 10.38
CA LEU A 82 -22.56 8.66 9.85
C LEU A 82 -21.59 7.47 9.84
N LEU A 83 -20.31 7.72 9.56
CA LEU A 83 -19.30 6.67 9.60
C LEU A 83 -19.14 6.09 11.01
N LEU A 84 -19.33 6.89 12.06
CA LEU A 84 -19.31 6.41 13.44
C LEU A 84 -20.53 5.55 13.76
N VAL A 85 -21.72 5.99 13.31
CA VAL A 85 -22.96 5.21 13.46
C VAL A 85 -22.88 3.89 12.69
N PHE A 86 -22.25 3.90 11.52
CA PHE A 86 -21.99 2.71 10.71
C PHE A 86 -20.98 1.75 11.38
N ASP A 87 -19.87 2.26 11.90
CA ASP A 87 -18.87 1.44 12.62
C ASP A 87 -19.50 0.76 13.85
N LEU A 88 -20.32 1.51 14.61
CA LEU A 88 -21.07 0.97 15.74
C LEU A 88 -22.04 -0.14 15.29
N TRP A 89 -22.74 0.05 14.17
CA TRP A 89 -23.63 -0.97 13.61
C TRP A 89 -22.87 -2.23 13.20
N VAL A 90 -21.72 -2.11 12.52
CA VAL A 90 -20.88 -3.26 12.15
C VAL A 90 -20.39 -4.01 13.39
N GLN A 91 -19.98 -3.31 14.45
CA GLN A 91 -19.56 -3.92 15.70
C GLN A 91 -20.69 -4.67 16.40
N VAL A 92 -21.91 -4.11 16.41
CA VAL A 92 -23.11 -4.78 16.95
C VAL A 92 -23.42 -6.04 16.15
N LEU A 93 -23.35 -5.99 14.82
CA LEU A 93 -23.53 -7.17 13.98
C LEU A 93 -22.46 -8.23 14.27
N GLY A 94 -21.18 -7.84 14.30
CA GLY A 94 -20.07 -8.75 14.57
C GLY A 94 -20.19 -9.43 15.94
N HIS A 95 -20.52 -8.66 16.98
CA HIS A 95 -20.78 -9.20 18.31
C HIS A 95 -22.00 -10.14 18.33
N THR A 96 -23.04 -9.82 17.57
CA THR A 96 -24.26 -10.65 17.50
C THR A 96 -23.99 -12.00 16.84
N TYR A 97 -23.25 -12.00 15.72
CA TYR A 97 -22.84 -13.22 15.02
C TYR A 97 -21.89 -14.10 15.85
N ALA A 98 -21.10 -13.51 16.73
CA ALA A 98 -20.16 -14.25 17.59
C ALA A 98 -20.84 -14.91 18.80
N ASN A 99 -21.89 -14.31 19.36
CA ASN A 99 -22.44 -14.70 20.67
C ASN A 99 -23.83 -15.34 20.64
N TYR A 100 -24.55 -15.25 19.52
CA TYR A 100 -25.90 -15.80 19.41
C TYR A 100 -26.00 -16.74 18.19
N SER A 101 -27.01 -17.61 18.17
CA SER A 101 -27.28 -18.50 17.05
C SER A 101 -28.77 -18.60 16.71
N GLY A 102 -29.09 -19.07 15.50
CA GLY A 102 -30.46 -19.33 15.06
C GLY A 102 -31.31 -18.07 14.82
N ARG A 103 -32.62 -18.17 15.08
CA ARG A 103 -33.60 -17.11 14.80
C ARG A 103 -33.37 -15.82 15.60
N LEU A 104 -32.69 -15.92 16.74
CA LEU A 104 -32.38 -14.79 17.62
C LEU A 104 -31.36 -13.84 16.96
N VAL A 105 -30.35 -14.37 16.26
CA VAL A 105 -29.37 -13.56 15.49
C VAL A 105 -30.08 -12.74 14.44
N ALA A 106 -30.97 -13.37 13.65
CA ALA A 106 -31.70 -12.68 12.59
C ALA A 106 -32.56 -11.54 13.14
N ALA A 107 -33.23 -11.74 14.28
CA ALA A 107 -34.05 -10.73 14.94
C ALA A 107 -33.20 -9.54 15.45
N ILE A 108 -32.07 -9.81 16.11
CA ILE A 108 -31.16 -8.77 16.62
C ILE A 108 -30.52 -7.99 15.47
N CYS A 109 -30.06 -8.67 14.42
CA CYS A 109 -29.50 -8.03 13.22
C CYS A 109 -30.54 -7.15 12.50
N ALA A 110 -31.78 -7.62 12.38
CA ALA A 110 -32.86 -6.84 11.78
C ALA A 110 -33.18 -5.59 12.61
N LEU A 111 -33.28 -5.71 13.93
CA LEU A 111 -33.52 -4.58 14.83
C LEU A 111 -32.35 -3.58 14.81
N ALA A 112 -31.11 -4.04 14.87
CA ALA A 112 -29.93 -3.18 14.80
C ALA A 112 -29.86 -2.44 13.47
N THR A 113 -30.23 -3.09 12.36
CA THR A 113 -30.29 -2.47 11.03
C THR A 113 -31.43 -1.45 10.94
N LEU A 114 -32.60 -1.73 11.51
CA LEU A 114 -33.71 -0.77 11.59
C LEU A 114 -33.29 0.49 12.36
N VAL A 115 -32.70 0.32 13.54
CA VAL A 115 -32.21 1.43 14.38
C VAL A 115 -31.15 2.23 13.63
N PHE A 116 -30.19 1.55 12.99
CA PHE A 116 -29.19 2.19 12.15
C PHE A 116 -29.81 3.05 11.05
N LEU A 117 -30.80 2.52 10.31
CA LEU A 117 -31.48 3.24 9.23
C LEU A 117 -32.25 4.45 9.74
N VAL A 118 -32.98 4.33 10.86
CA VAL A 118 -33.74 5.43 11.47
C VAL A 118 -32.80 6.54 11.95
N VAL A 119 -31.74 6.19 12.68
CA VAL A 119 -30.74 7.16 13.16
C VAL A 119 -30.02 7.82 11.99
N THR A 120 -29.64 7.05 10.97
CA THR A 120 -28.97 7.56 9.76
C THR A 120 -29.89 8.51 8.97
N ALA A 121 -31.16 8.16 8.81
CA ALA A 121 -32.14 9.00 8.11
C ALA A 121 -32.39 10.32 8.87
N ALA A 122 -32.60 10.25 10.20
CA ALA A 122 -32.75 11.42 11.05
C ALA A 122 -31.48 12.30 10.99
N TYR A 123 -30.30 11.68 11.05
CA TYR A 123 -29.02 12.38 10.96
C TYR A 123 -28.85 13.08 9.61
N LEU A 124 -29.06 12.37 8.49
CA LEU A 124 -29.01 12.95 7.14
C LEU A 124 -29.99 14.11 6.97
N TRP A 125 -31.19 14.01 7.53
CA TRP A 125 -32.15 15.11 7.55
C TRP A 125 -31.60 16.33 8.29
N THR A 126 -31.05 16.13 9.49
CA THR A 126 -30.45 17.22 10.30
C THR A 126 -29.18 17.80 9.68
N VAL A 127 -28.44 17.04 8.86
CA VAL A 127 -27.23 17.49 8.16
C VAL A 127 -27.54 18.23 6.86
N ARG A 128 -28.62 17.84 6.17
CA ARG A 128 -29.04 18.47 4.91
C ARG A 128 -29.37 19.95 5.09
N TRP A 129 -30.10 20.30 6.16
CA TRP A 129 -30.54 21.67 6.42
C TRP A 129 -29.38 22.67 6.62
N PRO A 130 -28.38 22.42 7.50
CA PRO A 130 -27.23 23.30 7.66
C PRO A 130 -26.33 23.33 6.41
N LEU A 131 -26.25 22.26 5.62
CA LEU A 131 -25.52 22.28 4.34
C LEU A 131 -26.19 23.18 3.30
N GLN A 132 -27.52 23.16 3.21
CA GLN A 132 -28.27 24.05 2.33
C GLN A 132 -28.13 25.51 2.77
N LEU A 133 -28.26 25.77 4.07
CA LEU A 133 -28.10 27.11 4.62
C LEU A 133 -26.67 27.62 4.44
N ALA A 134 -25.66 26.80 4.74
CA ALA A 134 -24.26 27.14 4.49
C ALA A 134 -24.02 27.48 3.01
N TRP A 135 -24.56 26.69 2.06
CA TRP A 135 -24.43 26.98 0.63
C TRP A 135 -24.98 28.38 0.27
N THR A 136 -26.19 28.72 0.77
CA THR A 136 -26.80 30.03 0.49
C THR A 136 -26.00 31.21 1.01
N PHE A 137 -25.19 31.03 2.06
CA PHE A 137 -24.28 32.06 2.58
C PHE A 137 -22.94 32.09 1.84
N PHE A 138 -22.45 30.92 1.43
CA PHE A 138 -21.13 30.74 0.83
C PHE A 138 -21.08 31.15 -0.65
N GLU A 139 -22.11 30.82 -1.43
CA GLU A 139 -22.23 31.16 -2.85
C GLU A 139 -22.04 32.66 -3.16
N PRO A 140 -22.75 33.60 -2.49
CA PRO A 140 -22.56 35.03 -2.76
C PRO A 140 -21.17 35.55 -2.36
N ILE A 141 -20.54 34.99 -1.34
CA ILE A 141 -19.15 35.34 -0.95
C ILE A 141 -18.18 34.92 -2.05
N GLY A 142 -18.35 33.73 -2.62
CA GLY A 142 -17.52 33.25 -3.73
C GLY A 142 -17.66 34.11 -4.98
N LEU A 143 -18.89 34.54 -5.30
CA LEU A 143 -19.16 35.45 -6.41
C LEU A 143 -18.59 36.86 -6.19
N ALA A 144 -18.59 37.36 -4.96
CA ALA A 144 -18.01 38.66 -4.62
C ALA A 144 -16.47 38.67 -4.77
N ILE A 145 -15.79 37.57 -4.45
CA ILE A 145 -14.34 37.42 -4.64
C ILE A 145 -13.98 37.48 -6.14
N VAL A 146 -14.82 36.88 -7.01
CA VAL A 146 -14.64 36.93 -8.48
C VAL A 146 -14.67 38.37 -9.02
N GLN A 147 -15.56 39.21 -8.50
CA GLN A 147 -15.68 40.60 -8.94
C GLN A 147 -14.48 41.49 -8.57
N SER A 148 -13.70 41.10 -7.54
CA SER A 148 -12.50 41.83 -7.12
C SER A 148 -11.23 41.51 -7.95
N GLY A 149 -11.30 40.52 -8.84
CA GLY A 149 -10.14 39.97 -9.56
C GLY A 149 -10.19 40.10 -11.08
N SER A 150 -10.98 41.02 -11.65
CA SER A 150 -11.10 41.21 -13.11
C SER A 150 -9.85 41.84 -13.78
N GLY A 151 -8.66 41.67 -13.21
CA GLY A 151 -7.41 42.16 -13.75
C GLY A 151 -6.45 41.01 -14.02
N SER A 152 -6.25 40.71 -15.30
CA SER A 152 -5.32 39.71 -15.87
C SER A 152 -5.70 38.24 -15.70
N SER A 153 -6.40 37.71 -16.72
CA SER A 153 -6.07 36.37 -17.22
C SER A 153 -4.54 36.31 -17.35
N PHE A 154 -3.90 35.34 -16.69
CA PHE A 154 -2.47 35.09 -16.89
C PHE A 154 -2.30 34.48 -18.29
N GLU A 155 -2.31 35.33 -19.31
CA GLU A 155 -2.11 34.93 -20.70
C GLU A 155 -0.64 34.64 -20.91
N TRP A 156 -0.33 33.35 -21.08
CA TRP A 156 1.01 32.95 -21.49
C TRP A 156 1.30 33.58 -22.85
N PRO A 157 2.49 34.18 -23.04
CA PRO A 157 2.90 34.63 -24.36
C PRO A 157 2.70 33.48 -25.37
N PRO A 158 2.05 33.71 -26.52
CA PRO A 158 1.69 32.63 -27.43
C PRO A 158 2.88 31.76 -27.80
N TRP A 159 4.04 32.37 -28.06
CA TRP A 159 5.29 31.67 -28.37
C TRP A 159 5.74 30.71 -27.25
N LEU A 160 5.50 31.04 -25.99
CA LEU A 160 5.88 30.21 -24.84
C LEU A 160 4.95 29.00 -24.72
N SER A 161 3.66 29.17 -25.03
CA SER A 161 2.71 28.05 -25.12
C SER A 161 3.10 27.07 -26.25
N TRP A 162 3.53 27.59 -27.40
CA TRP A 162 4.03 26.80 -28.53
C TRP A 162 5.36 26.08 -28.25
N LEU A 163 6.21 26.62 -27.37
CA LEU A 163 7.45 25.95 -26.96
C LEU A 163 7.22 24.88 -25.89
N VAL A 164 6.28 25.08 -24.97
CA VAL A 164 6.10 24.20 -23.80
C VAL A 164 5.08 23.09 -24.03
N LEU A 165 3.96 23.40 -24.68
CA LEU A 165 2.84 22.45 -24.81
C LEU A 165 3.14 21.25 -25.72
N PRO A 166 3.83 21.39 -26.88
CA PRO A 166 4.14 20.23 -27.71
C PRO A 166 5.13 19.23 -27.07
N PRO A 167 6.24 19.66 -26.42
CA PRO A 167 7.07 18.74 -25.64
C PRO A 167 6.32 18.09 -24.49
N LEU A 168 5.45 18.83 -23.79
CA LEU A 168 4.60 18.29 -22.72
C LEU A 168 3.62 17.23 -23.25
N LEU A 169 3.00 17.48 -24.41
CA LEU A 169 2.10 16.53 -25.07
C LEU A 169 2.86 15.27 -25.51
N ALA A 170 4.01 15.43 -26.17
CA ALA A 170 4.86 14.30 -26.57
C ALA A 170 5.33 13.48 -25.35
N PHE A 171 5.66 14.17 -24.26
CA PHE A 171 6.00 13.56 -22.99
C PHE A 171 4.82 12.79 -22.37
N ALA A 172 3.61 13.38 -22.38
CA ALA A 172 2.39 12.75 -21.89
C ALA A 172 2.05 11.49 -22.70
N VAL A 173 2.09 11.57 -24.04
CA VAL A 173 1.89 10.42 -24.93
C VAL A 173 2.89 9.31 -24.63
N ARG A 174 4.19 9.64 -24.54
CA ARG A 174 5.23 8.67 -24.20
C ARG A 174 4.96 7.99 -22.85
N THR A 175 4.57 8.77 -21.85
CA THR A 175 4.29 8.28 -20.49
C THR A 175 3.09 7.34 -20.51
N VAL A 176 1.98 7.74 -21.14
CA VAL A 176 0.79 6.88 -21.30
C VAL A 176 1.13 5.60 -22.05
N MET A 177 1.88 5.67 -23.15
CA MET A 177 2.29 4.49 -23.90
C MET A 177 3.16 3.54 -23.06
N PHE A 178 4.07 4.08 -22.26
CA PHE A 178 4.91 3.30 -21.37
C PHE A 178 4.06 2.61 -20.29
N GLU A 179 3.17 3.36 -19.63
CA GLU A 179 2.28 2.82 -18.60
C GLU A 179 1.30 1.78 -19.15
N THR A 180 0.70 2.01 -20.32
CA THR A 180 -0.16 1.01 -20.98
C THR A 180 0.60 -0.29 -21.21
N ARG A 181 1.81 -0.22 -21.76
CA ARG A 181 2.64 -1.42 -21.98
C ARG A 181 2.99 -2.12 -20.68
N TYR A 182 3.25 -1.35 -19.62
CA TYR A 182 3.57 -1.88 -18.30
C TYR A 182 2.35 -2.60 -17.68
N VAL A 183 1.21 -1.91 -17.58
CA VAL A 183 -0.04 -2.43 -17.00
C VAL A 183 -0.55 -3.65 -17.78
N VAL A 184 -0.55 -3.59 -19.11
CA VAL A 184 -0.97 -4.73 -19.94
C VAL A 184 -0.09 -5.94 -19.69
N ARG A 185 1.23 -5.77 -19.61
CA ARG A 185 2.15 -6.87 -19.27
C ARG A 185 1.90 -7.41 -17.88
N GLN A 186 1.71 -6.55 -16.87
CA GLN A 186 1.42 -7.00 -15.51
C GLN A 186 0.14 -7.82 -15.40
N ILE A 187 -0.92 -7.39 -16.10
CA ILE A 187 -2.20 -8.10 -16.12
C ILE A 187 -2.06 -9.41 -16.89
N ALA A 188 -1.43 -9.38 -18.07
CA ALA A 188 -1.20 -10.56 -18.88
C ALA A 188 -0.37 -11.62 -18.14
N ASP A 189 0.72 -11.20 -17.48
CA ASP A 189 1.55 -12.07 -16.63
C ASP A 189 0.74 -12.60 -15.44
N GLY A 190 -0.05 -11.73 -14.79
CA GLY A 190 -0.91 -12.12 -13.68
C GLY A 190 -1.95 -13.18 -14.06
N ILE A 191 -2.62 -12.98 -15.19
CA ILE A 191 -3.60 -13.93 -15.74
C ILE A 191 -2.91 -15.22 -16.20
N GLY A 192 -1.77 -15.11 -16.90
CA GLY A 192 -1.02 -16.27 -17.38
C GLY A 192 -0.51 -17.17 -16.25
N LEU A 193 -0.13 -16.58 -15.12
CA LEU A 193 0.48 -17.31 -13.99
C LEU A 193 -0.56 -17.80 -12.97
N LEU A 194 -1.60 -17.02 -12.69
CA LEU A 194 -2.61 -17.37 -11.68
C LEU A 194 -3.88 -17.99 -12.31
N GLY A 195 -4.13 -17.75 -13.59
CA GLY A 195 -5.43 -17.96 -14.22
C GLY A 195 -6.39 -16.78 -13.95
N PHE A 196 -7.34 -16.58 -14.86
CA PHE A 196 -8.25 -15.43 -14.87
C PHE A 196 -8.97 -15.21 -13.52
N TRP A 197 -9.65 -16.24 -13.00
CA TRP A 197 -10.43 -16.10 -11.77
C TRP A 197 -9.59 -15.80 -10.53
N ARG A 198 -8.38 -16.36 -10.44
CA ARG A 198 -7.46 -16.05 -9.33
C ARG A 198 -6.88 -14.65 -9.48
N ALA A 199 -6.58 -14.21 -10.70
CA ALA A 199 -6.16 -12.83 -10.95
C ALA A 199 -7.23 -11.81 -10.52
N VAL A 200 -8.51 -12.06 -10.82
CA VAL A 200 -9.63 -11.22 -10.37
C VAL A 200 -9.72 -11.19 -8.84
N ARG A 201 -9.63 -12.35 -8.17
CA ARG A 201 -9.59 -12.41 -6.70
C ARG A 201 -8.40 -11.63 -6.13
N GLY A 202 -7.24 -11.69 -6.78
CA GLY A 202 -6.06 -10.91 -6.40
C GLY A 202 -6.27 -9.42 -6.55
N ALA A 203 -6.94 -8.98 -7.61
CA ALA A 203 -7.29 -7.58 -7.79
C ALA A 203 -8.26 -7.09 -6.71
N LEU A 204 -9.26 -7.90 -6.33
CA LEU A 204 -10.16 -7.60 -5.21
C LEU A 204 -9.42 -7.58 -3.86
N LEU A 205 -8.50 -8.52 -3.64
CA LEU A 205 -7.65 -8.54 -2.45
C LEU A 205 -6.81 -7.25 -2.38
N MET A 206 -6.17 -6.85 -3.48
CA MET A 206 -5.45 -5.60 -3.55
C MET A 206 -6.36 -4.41 -3.30
N PHE A 207 -7.55 -4.35 -3.90
CA PHE A 207 -8.53 -3.31 -3.62
C PHE A 207 -8.81 -3.19 -2.12
N VAL A 208 -9.10 -4.30 -1.43
CA VAL A 208 -9.34 -4.31 0.03
C VAL A 208 -8.10 -3.83 0.80
N LEU A 209 -6.91 -4.35 0.47
CA LEU A 209 -5.67 -3.97 1.13
C LEU A 209 -5.35 -2.48 0.96
N ARG A 210 -5.62 -1.91 -0.23
CA ARG A 210 -5.44 -0.48 -0.52
C ARG A 210 -6.39 0.40 0.29
N HIS A 211 -7.60 -0.06 0.55
CA HIS A 211 -8.55 0.65 1.40
C HIS A 211 -8.23 0.54 2.90
N ARG A 212 -7.43 -0.46 3.30
CA ARG A 212 -6.97 -0.65 4.69
C ARG A 212 -5.67 0.11 5.03
N LEU A 213 -5.10 0.83 4.07
CA LEU A 213 -3.84 1.58 4.23
C LEU A 213 -3.92 2.67 5.33
N PRO A 214 -2.76 3.10 5.86
CA PRO A 214 -2.68 4.26 6.75
C PRO A 214 -3.29 5.52 6.11
N ARG A 215 -3.86 6.41 6.94
CA ARG A 215 -4.64 7.58 6.52
C ARG A 215 -3.92 8.50 5.53
N ARG A 216 -2.60 8.69 5.73
CA ARG A 216 -1.77 9.54 4.89
C ARG A 216 -1.65 9.03 3.45
N ASP A 217 -1.68 7.71 3.28
CA ASP A 217 -1.43 7.06 1.99
C ASP A 217 -2.72 6.65 1.28
N LEU A 218 -3.85 6.62 1.98
CA LEU A 218 -5.17 6.33 1.40
C LEU A 218 -5.45 7.22 0.18
N PHE A 219 -5.13 8.51 0.26
CA PHE A 219 -5.40 9.46 -0.82
C PHE A 219 -4.48 9.31 -2.03
N MET A 220 -3.27 8.78 -1.82
CA MET A 220 -2.33 8.52 -2.90
C MET A 220 -2.51 7.13 -3.52
N LEU A 221 -3.03 6.17 -2.75
CA LEU A 221 -2.97 4.74 -3.09
C LEU A 221 -4.35 4.06 -3.14
N SER A 222 -5.44 4.75 -2.78
CA SER A 222 -6.79 4.24 -3.00
C SER A 222 -7.13 4.35 -4.49
N PRO A 223 -7.58 3.26 -5.13
CA PRO A 223 -8.09 3.29 -6.50
C PRO A 223 -9.22 4.30 -6.74
N ILE A 224 -9.93 4.71 -5.67
CA ILE A 224 -11.05 5.65 -5.74
C ILE A 224 -10.57 7.10 -5.59
N PHE A 225 -9.69 7.37 -4.63
CA PHE A 225 -9.28 8.73 -4.30
C PHE A 225 -8.03 9.21 -5.06
N SER A 226 -7.11 8.30 -5.41
CA SER A 226 -5.86 8.65 -6.10
C SER A 226 -6.05 9.27 -7.49
N PRO A 227 -7.13 9.00 -8.25
CA PRO A 227 -7.36 9.68 -9.53
C PRO A 227 -7.79 11.15 -9.37
N MET A 228 -8.37 11.56 -8.24
CA MET A 228 -8.99 12.89 -8.07
C MET A 228 -8.06 14.07 -8.42
N PRO A 229 -6.78 14.08 -8.03
CA PRO A 229 -5.85 15.15 -8.41
C PRO A 229 -5.63 15.23 -9.93
N PHE A 230 -5.62 14.09 -10.61
CA PHE A 230 -5.44 14.03 -12.06
C PHE A 230 -6.71 14.46 -12.81
N VAL A 231 -7.90 14.15 -12.26
CA VAL A 231 -9.17 14.67 -12.79
C VAL A 231 -9.24 16.19 -12.64
N ALA A 232 -8.85 16.71 -11.46
CA ALA A 232 -8.77 18.15 -11.23
C ALA A 232 -7.74 18.83 -12.14
N LEU A 233 -6.56 18.21 -12.32
CA LEU A 233 -5.54 18.70 -13.24
C LEU A 233 -6.05 18.69 -14.70
N ALA A 234 -6.72 17.63 -15.13
CA ALA A 234 -7.30 17.55 -16.47
C ALA A 234 -8.35 18.66 -16.69
N ALA A 235 -9.23 18.87 -15.72
CA ALA A 235 -10.22 19.95 -15.75
C ALA A 235 -9.54 21.33 -15.83
N PHE A 236 -8.52 21.58 -15.00
CA PHE A 236 -7.73 22.81 -15.04
C PHE A 236 -7.05 23.01 -16.40
N LEU A 237 -6.35 22.00 -16.92
CA LEU A 237 -5.67 22.07 -18.21
C LEU A 237 -6.65 22.36 -19.37
N PHE A 238 -7.87 21.82 -19.30
CA PHE A 238 -8.90 22.10 -20.29
C PHE A 238 -9.31 23.59 -20.30
N THR A 239 -9.32 24.24 -19.14
CA THR A 239 -9.63 25.68 -19.03
C THR A 239 -8.49 26.59 -19.47
N VAL A 240 -7.24 26.20 -19.20
CA VAL A 240 -6.06 27.07 -19.43
C VAL A 240 -5.48 26.94 -20.84
N ILE A 241 -5.61 25.79 -21.50
CA ILE A 241 -5.02 25.58 -22.82
C ILE A 241 -5.93 26.16 -23.90
N GLU A 242 -5.41 27.15 -24.62
CA GLU A 242 -6.11 27.79 -25.75
C GLU A 242 -5.96 27.01 -27.06
N ILE A 243 -4.82 26.33 -27.26
CA ILE A 243 -4.55 25.57 -28.49
C ILE A 243 -5.50 24.37 -28.56
N THR A 244 -6.52 24.45 -29.42
CA THR A 244 -7.61 23.47 -29.55
C THR A 244 -7.15 22.02 -29.57
N ILE A 245 -6.18 21.68 -30.42
CA ILE A 245 -5.69 20.29 -30.54
C ILE A 245 -5.12 19.80 -29.21
N ILE A 246 -4.36 20.65 -28.50
CA ILE A 246 -3.73 20.28 -27.22
C ILE A 246 -4.76 20.26 -26.09
N LYS A 247 -5.69 21.21 -26.08
CA LYS A 247 -6.82 21.29 -25.14
C LYS A 247 -7.67 20.02 -25.15
N TRP A 248 -7.88 19.41 -26.32
CA TRP A 248 -8.67 18.19 -26.47
C TRP A 248 -7.85 16.90 -26.35
N THR A 249 -6.52 16.95 -26.29
CA THR A 249 -5.68 15.74 -26.23
C THR A 249 -4.98 15.57 -24.89
N LEU A 250 -4.45 16.64 -24.29
CA LEU A 250 -3.69 16.55 -23.06
C LEU A 250 -4.54 16.14 -21.84
N PRO A 251 -5.75 16.72 -21.60
CA PRO A 251 -6.59 16.28 -20.48
C PRO A 251 -7.03 14.81 -20.56
N PRO A 252 -7.49 14.28 -21.73
CA PRO A 252 -7.76 12.85 -21.85
C PRO A 252 -6.52 11.96 -21.62
N LEU A 253 -5.32 12.39 -22.02
CA LEU A 253 -4.08 11.65 -21.72
C LEU A 253 -3.79 11.60 -20.22
N VAL A 254 -4.02 12.70 -19.49
CA VAL A 254 -3.89 12.74 -18.03
C VAL A 254 -4.90 11.80 -17.36
N LEU A 255 -6.16 11.81 -17.82
CA LEU A 255 -7.19 10.91 -17.31
C LEU A 255 -6.87 9.44 -17.61
N LEU A 256 -6.44 9.14 -18.84
CA LEU A 256 -6.04 7.79 -19.23
C LEU A 256 -4.86 7.30 -18.39
N TRP A 257 -3.87 8.16 -18.14
CA TRP A 257 -2.78 7.85 -17.23
C TRP A 257 -3.29 7.55 -15.81
N ALA A 258 -4.24 8.34 -15.28
CA ALA A 258 -4.80 8.13 -13.95
C ALA A 258 -5.55 6.79 -13.85
N VAL A 259 -6.31 6.42 -14.89
CA VAL A 259 -6.99 5.12 -14.98
C VAL A 259 -5.98 3.97 -15.03
N LEU A 260 -4.96 4.07 -15.89
CA LEU A 260 -3.90 3.06 -16.00
C LEU A 260 -3.15 2.90 -14.69
N HIS A 261 -2.82 4.01 -14.03
CA HIS A 261 -2.20 4.02 -12.72
C HIS A 261 -3.09 3.30 -11.69
N GLY A 262 -4.38 3.64 -11.62
CA GLY A 262 -5.38 3.00 -10.77
C GLY A 262 -5.48 1.49 -10.98
N ILE A 263 -5.49 1.05 -12.25
CA ILE A 263 -5.47 -0.37 -12.62
C ILE A 263 -4.17 -1.04 -12.17
N GLY A 264 -3.02 -0.36 -12.34
CA GLY A 264 -1.73 -0.82 -11.84
C GLY A 264 -1.70 -1.03 -10.32
N LEU A 265 -2.45 -0.24 -9.54
CA LEU A 265 -2.58 -0.41 -8.09
C LEU A 265 -3.25 -1.74 -7.70
N LEU A 266 -4.08 -2.26 -8.60
CA LEU A 266 -4.91 -3.45 -8.44
C LEU A 266 -4.28 -4.70 -9.05
N ALA A 267 -3.07 -4.59 -9.63
CA ALA A 267 -2.40 -5.73 -10.21
C ALA A 267 -2.19 -6.83 -9.14
N PRO A 268 -2.58 -8.09 -9.41
CA PRO A 268 -2.58 -9.14 -8.39
C PRO A 268 -1.15 -9.43 -7.91
N PRO A 269 -0.93 -9.62 -6.59
CA PRO A 269 0.40 -9.86 -6.06
C PRO A 269 0.87 -11.25 -6.48
N LEU A 270 2.09 -11.31 -7.02
CA LEU A 270 2.68 -12.54 -7.55
C LEU A 270 3.69 -13.15 -6.58
N TRP A 271 4.21 -12.37 -5.64
CA TRP A 271 5.04 -12.87 -4.56
C TRP A 271 4.95 -11.94 -3.37
N LEU A 272 5.15 -12.50 -2.19
CA LEU A 272 5.16 -11.77 -0.92
C LEU A 272 6.58 -11.78 -0.36
N TYR A 273 7.06 -10.63 0.08
CA TYR A 273 8.31 -10.50 0.81
C TYR A 273 8.05 -10.18 2.27
N LEU A 274 8.56 -11.05 3.12
CA LEU A 274 8.56 -11.00 4.55
C LEU A 274 10.00 -10.87 5.03
N GLY A 275 10.24 -10.05 6.05
CA GLY A 275 11.59 -9.83 6.56
C GLY A 275 11.59 -8.79 7.66
N GLN A 276 12.76 -8.34 8.09
CA GLN A 276 12.86 -7.27 9.08
C GLN A 276 12.62 -5.91 8.43
N SER A 277 12.18 -4.93 9.21
CA SER A 277 12.01 -3.55 8.70
C SER A 277 13.32 -2.77 8.75
N ASP A 278 14.41 -3.39 8.31
CA ASP A 278 15.76 -2.85 8.28
C ASP A 278 16.19 -2.45 6.85
N PHE A 279 17.33 -1.75 6.75
CA PHE A 279 17.83 -1.24 5.48
C PHE A 279 18.10 -2.36 4.46
N ASP A 280 18.69 -3.47 4.90
CA ASP A 280 19.11 -4.57 4.03
C ASP A 280 17.92 -5.36 3.48
N SER A 281 16.83 -5.48 4.23
CA SER A 281 15.58 -6.08 3.75
C SER A 281 14.91 -5.18 2.71
N PHE A 282 14.92 -3.85 2.90
CA PHE A 282 14.46 -2.93 1.87
C PHE A 282 15.31 -3.05 0.59
N ALA A 283 16.64 -3.04 0.72
CA ALA A 283 17.55 -3.18 -0.42
C ALA A 283 17.30 -4.49 -1.19
N SER A 284 17.15 -5.60 -0.47
CA SER A 284 16.92 -6.93 -1.07
C SER A 284 15.58 -6.99 -1.80
N PHE A 285 14.50 -6.48 -1.19
CA PHE A 285 13.21 -6.40 -1.85
C PHE A 285 13.27 -5.59 -3.16
N TYR A 286 13.93 -4.43 -3.15
CA TYR A 286 14.03 -3.58 -4.34
C TYR A 286 14.92 -4.19 -5.43
N SER A 287 15.98 -4.90 -5.06
CA SER A 287 16.82 -5.67 -6.00
C SER A 287 16.01 -6.77 -6.68
N LEU A 288 15.28 -7.57 -5.91
CA LEU A 288 14.41 -8.63 -6.43
C LEU A 288 13.31 -8.08 -7.34
N ARG A 289 12.70 -6.95 -6.97
CA ARG A 289 11.70 -6.30 -7.80
C ARG A 289 12.28 -5.77 -9.12
N ALA A 290 13.50 -5.26 -9.12
CA ALA A 290 14.18 -4.82 -10.33
C ALA A 290 14.45 -5.99 -11.29
N ALA A 291 14.85 -7.14 -10.75
CA ALA A 291 15.15 -8.35 -11.52
C ALA A 291 13.88 -9.05 -12.03
N TRP A 292 12.91 -9.31 -11.16
CA TRP A 292 11.73 -10.09 -11.51
C TRP A 292 10.66 -9.28 -12.22
N ARG A 293 10.63 -7.96 -12.04
CA ARG A 293 9.66 -6.99 -12.59
C ARG A 293 8.17 -7.29 -12.34
N LYS A 294 7.87 -8.38 -11.63
CA LYS A 294 6.53 -8.88 -11.28
C LYS A 294 5.99 -8.18 -10.03
N ASN A 295 4.67 -8.27 -9.83
CA ASN A 295 3.90 -7.62 -8.76
C ASN A 295 4.26 -8.14 -7.36
N GLY A 296 5.47 -7.82 -6.90
CA GLY A 296 5.93 -8.14 -5.56
C GLY A 296 5.29 -7.24 -4.53
N LEU A 297 4.79 -7.84 -3.46
CA LEU A 297 4.25 -7.14 -2.31
C LEU A 297 5.16 -7.31 -1.11
N THR A 298 5.24 -6.29 -0.28
CA THR A 298 5.92 -6.36 1.00
C THR A 298 5.17 -5.56 2.06
N LEU A 299 5.29 -6.00 3.30
CA LEU A 299 4.66 -5.37 4.47
C LEU A 299 5.70 -4.68 5.40
N LEU A 300 6.95 -4.52 4.95
CA LEU A 300 8.00 -3.83 5.73
C LEU A 300 7.55 -2.44 6.19
N ASN A 301 7.91 -2.07 7.42
CA ASN A 301 7.57 -0.79 8.02
C ASN A 301 8.47 0.32 7.49
N ARG A 302 7.97 1.06 6.49
CA ARG A 302 8.65 2.22 5.90
C ARG A 302 8.84 3.39 6.87
N LEU A 303 7.94 3.56 7.84
CA LEU A 303 7.96 4.68 8.78
C LEU A 303 8.99 4.50 9.89
N GLY A 304 9.58 3.30 10.01
CA GLY A 304 10.72 3.05 10.88
C GLY A 304 11.95 3.86 10.46
N CYS A 305 12.88 4.04 11.40
CA CYS A 305 14.12 4.79 11.19
C CYS A 305 14.89 4.28 9.96
N ASP A 306 15.01 2.96 9.80
CA ASP A 306 15.77 2.35 8.72
C ASP A 306 15.06 2.39 7.38
N GLY A 307 13.72 2.31 7.37
CA GLY A 307 12.93 2.61 6.18
C GLY A 307 13.18 4.03 5.68
N ALA A 308 13.10 5.03 6.57
CA ALA A 308 13.36 6.41 6.23
C ALA A 308 14.79 6.63 5.70
N ARG A 309 15.80 6.00 6.32
CA ARG A 309 17.20 6.01 5.88
C ARG A 309 17.37 5.41 4.49
N PHE A 310 16.78 4.24 4.24
CA PHE A 310 16.80 3.59 2.93
C PHE A 310 16.24 4.51 1.84
N TYR A 311 15.07 5.10 2.06
CA TYR A 311 14.47 5.99 1.06
C TYR A 311 15.25 7.28 0.86
N ALA A 312 15.88 7.81 1.91
CA ALA A 312 16.75 8.98 1.80
C ALA A 312 18.02 8.66 0.98
N ALA A 313 18.64 7.50 1.20
CA ALA A 313 19.78 7.03 0.41
C ALA A 313 19.38 6.75 -1.05
N TRP A 314 18.28 6.02 -1.25
CA TRP A 314 17.77 5.67 -2.58
C TRP A 314 17.45 6.92 -3.41
N ARG A 315 16.78 7.93 -2.81
CA ARG A 315 16.45 9.19 -3.51
C ARG A 315 17.69 9.90 -4.06
N LYS A 316 18.85 9.78 -3.41
CA LYS A 316 20.11 10.35 -3.92
C LYS A 316 20.68 9.60 -5.13
N THR A 317 20.31 8.32 -5.31
CA THR A 317 20.76 7.51 -6.46
C THR A 317 19.91 7.71 -7.71
N LEU A 318 18.72 8.31 -7.57
CA LEU A 318 17.83 8.63 -8.67
C LEU A 318 18.38 9.84 -9.44
N ARG A 319 18.82 9.64 -10.69
CA ARG A 319 19.10 10.75 -11.62
C ARG A 319 17.84 11.62 -11.75
N LEU A 320 18.00 12.93 -11.95
CA LEU A 320 16.96 13.98 -12.08
C LEU A 320 15.71 13.65 -12.95
N GLY A 321 15.69 12.53 -13.67
CA GLY A 321 14.59 12.05 -14.51
C GLY A 321 13.74 10.89 -13.96
N SER A 322 13.92 10.40 -12.73
CA SER A 322 13.02 9.36 -12.18
C SER A 322 11.74 9.91 -11.51
N LEU A 323 11.21 11.03 -12.01
CA LEU A 323 9.91 11.56 -11.59
C LEU A 323 8.77 10.52 -11.63
N PHE A 324 8.97 9.41 -12.36
CA PHE A 324 7.99 8.34 -12.60
C PHE A 324 8.31 7.01 -11.91
N TYR A 325 9.54 6.81 -11.45
CA TYR A 325 9.87 5.67 -10.59
C TYR A 325 9.93 6.14 -9.15
N ASP A 326 8.79 6.66 -8.68
CA ASP A 326 8.68 7.02 -7.28
C ASP A 326 8.49 5.72 -6.48
N PRO A 327 9.41 5.39 -5.55
CA PRO A 327 9.15 4.34 -4.57
C PRO A 327 7.88 4.57 -3.74
N SER A 328 7.21 5.73 -3.85
CA SER A 328 5.88 6.01 -3.31
C SER A 328 4.72 5.29 -4.02
N VAL A 329 4.94 4.67 -5.18
CA VAL A 329 3.92 3.95 -5.97
C VAL A 329 3.80 2.49 -5.49
N PRO A 330 2.59 1.92 -5.52
CA PRO A 330 1.79 1.61 -4.34
C PRO A 330 2.23 0.30 -3.64
N ARG A 331 2.34 0.25 -2.30
CA ARG A 331 2.39 -1.07 -1.59
C ARG A 331 1.51 -1.09 -0.36
N ALA A 332 1.10 -2.29 0.05
CA ALA A 332 0.29 -2.53 1.23
C ALA A 332 1.17 -2.26 2.47
N TRP A 333 1.43 -0.99 2.79
CA TRP A 333 2.42 -0.65 3.82
C TRP A 333 1.82 -0.57 5.23
N SER A 334 2.64 -1.01 6.20
CA SER A 334 2.46 -1.00 7.67
C SER A 334 1.19 -1.65 8.24
N LEU A 335 0.59 -2.63 7.54
CA LEU A 335 -0.36 -3.54 8.20
C LEU A 335 0.31 -4.32 9.34
N ARG A 336 1.64 -4.50 9.30
CA ARG A 336 2.47 -5.04 10.37
C ARG A 336 2.53 -4.21 11.66
N THR A 337 2.18 -2.93 11.64
CA THR A 337 2.17 -2.07 12.85
C THR A 337 0.78 -1.93 13.44
N ARG A 338 -0.15 -2.81 13.06
CA ARG A 338 -1.53 -2.85 13.53
C ARG A 338 -1.84 -4.28 13.94
N ASP A 339 -1.73 -4.54 15.23
CA ASP A 339 -1.80 -5.88 15.82
C ASP A 339 -3.05 -6.66 15.34
N ASP A 340 -4.21 -5.99 15.26
CA ASP A 340 -5.48 -6.62 14.84
C ASP A 340 -5.57 -6.99 13.34
N MET A 341 -4.68 -6.48 12.50
CA MET A 341 -4.76 -6.63 11.03
C MET A 341 -3.54 -7.29 10.41
N TRP A 342 -2.44 -7.39 11.14
CA TRP A 342 -1.20 -7.96 10.63
C TRP A 342 -1.36 -9.44 10.27
N GLU A 343 -1.74 -10.27 11.25
CA GLU A 343 -1.91 -11.72 11.07
C GLU A 343 -2.90 -12.02 9.93
N SER A 344 -4.11 -11.48 10.01
CA SER A 344 -5.14 -11.72 9.00
C SER A 344 -4.71 -11.32 7.58
N THR A 345 -3.97 -10.21 7.44
CA THR A 345 -3.44 -9.77 6.14
C THR A 345 -2.36 -10.69 5.62
N VAL A 346 -1.40 -11.07 6.47
CA VAL A 346 -0.29 -11.95 6.09
C VAL A 346 -0.82 -13.31 5.68
N LEU A 347 -1.72 -13.88 6.46
CA LEU A 347 -2.34 -15.18 6.15
C LEU A 347 -3.10 -15.14 4.81
N LEU A 348 -3.91 -14.10 4.57
CA LEU A 348 -4.61 -13.92 3.29
C LEU A 348 -3.64 -13.82 2.11
N LEU A 349 -2.53 -13.09 2.28
CA LEU A 349 -1.52 -12.95 1.24
C LEU A 349 -0.76 -14.25 1.01
N MET A 350 -0.31 -14.96 2.06
CA MET A 350 0.37 -16.25 1.96
C MET A 350 -0.52 -17.32 1.28
N ASP A 351 -1.81 -17.32 1.59
CA ASP A 351 -2.78 -18.21 0.96
C ASP A 351 -2.95 -17.89 -0.54
N PHE A 352 -2.94 -16.60 -0.90
CA PHE A 352 -3.14 -16.14 -2.27
C PHE A 352 -1.90 -16.26 -3.17
N VAL A 353 -0.75 -15.74 -2.74
CA VAL A 353 0.43 -15.63 -3.60
C VAL A 353 1.02 -17.01 -3.91
N PRO A 354 1.64 -17.19 -5.08
CA PRO A 354 2.31 -18.44 -5.43
C PRO A 354 3.69 -18.58 -4.78
N VAL A 355 4.35 -17.46 -4.41
CA VAL A 355 5.71 -17.46 -3.86
C VAL A 355 5.79 -16.55 -2.64
N VAL A 356 6.38 -17.04 -1.55
CA VAL A 356 6.70 -16.26 -0.35
C VAL A 356 8.21 -16.26 -0.18
N ILE A 357 8.79 -15.08 -0.02
CA ILE A 357 10.21 -14.88 0.26
C ILE A 357 10.30 -14.38 1.69
N VAL A 358 11.10 -15.04 2.51
CA VAL A 358 11.31 -14.69 3.91
C VAL A 358 12.78 -14.37 4.13
N ASP A 359 13.06 -13.17 4.62
CA ASP A 359 14.39 -12.76 5.02
C ASP A 359 14.69 -13.26 6.44
N VAL A 360 15.66 -14.17 6.55
CA VAL A 360 16.05 -14.82 7.81
C VAL A 360 17.47 -14.42 8.25
N ARG A 361 18.07 -13.41 7.59
CA ARG A 361 19.43 -12.93 7.88
C ARG A 361 19.58 -12.30 9.26
N GLY A 362 18.51 -11.74 9.82
CA GLY A 362 18.44 -11.23 11.19
C GLY A 362 17.52 -12.04 12.10
N GLU A 363 17.68 -11.87 13.42
CA GLU A 363 16.75 -12.42 14.44
C GLU A 363 15.59 -11.48 14.70
N SER A 364 14.36 -11.99 14.59
CA SER A 364 13.12 -11.23 14.78
C SER A 364 11.98 -12.15 15.18
N ASP A 365 11.28 -11.77 16.25
CA ASP A 365 10.09 -12.48 16.73
C ASP A 365 8.95 -12.42 15.70
N ILE A 366 8.80 -11.29 15.00
CA ILE A 366 7.83 -11.12 13.90
C ILE A 366 8.09 -12.15 12.79
N VAL A 367 9.35 -12.34 12.41
CA VAL A 367 9.70 -13.35 11.39
C VAL A 367 9.47 -14.76 11.92
N ARG A 368 9.72 -15.00 13.22
CA ARG A 368 9.44 -16.29 13.87
C ARG A 368 7.95 -16.66 13.80
N GLU A 369 7.06 -15.74 14.16
CA GLU A 369 5.60 -15.93 14.05
C GLU A 369 5.16 -16.17 12.59
N GLU A 370 5.70 -15.41 11.64
CA GLU A 370 5.40 -15.61 10.22
C GLU A 370 5.88 -16.98 9.69
N LEU A 371 7.00 -17.49 10.21
CA LEU A 371 7.51 -18.83 9.91
C LEU A 371 6.64 -19.94 10.50
N GLU A 372 6.04 -19.72 11.68
CA GLU A 372 5.07 -20.63 12.28
C GLU A 372 3.81 -20.71 11.40
N TRP A 373 3.27 -19.57 10.96
CA TRP A 373 2.10 -19.54 10.07
C TRP A 373 2.34 -20.18 8.70
N LEU A 374 3.60 -20.22 8.24
CA LEU A 374 3.98 -20.90 7.01
C LEU A 374 3.93 -22.43 7.13
N GLN A 375 4.00 -23.00 8.34
CA GLN A 375 3.89 -24.44 8.52
C GLN A 375 2.49 -24.98 8.19
N ASP A 376 1.47 -24.12 8.29
CA ASP A 376 0.09 -24.50 8.06
C ASP A 376 -0.34 -24.46 6.59
N ARG A 377 -1.37 -25.26 6.27
CA ARG A 377 -2.12 -25.22 4.99
C ARG A 377 -1.26 -25.32 3.73
N GLY A 378 -0.12 -26.01 3.80
CA GLY A 378 0.78 -26.22 2.67
C GLY A 378 1.52 -24.98 2.18
N ARG A 379 1.52 -23.88 2.96
CA ARG A 379 2.19 -22.62 2.59
C ARG A 379 3.71 -22.77 2.53
N LYS A 380 4.27 -23.68 3.34
CA LYS A 380 5.69 -24.04 3.35
C LYS A 380 6.23 -24.33 1.96
N ALA A 381 5.42 -24.99 1.10
CA ALA A 381 5.82 -25.33 -0.26
C ALA A 381 6.11 -24.11 -1.16
N LYS A 382 5.57 -22.93 -0.80
CA LYS A 382 5.72 -21.67 -1.52
C LYS A 382 6.89 -20.81 -1.01
N ALA A 383 7.47 -21.17 0.13
CA ALA A 383 8.44 -20.34 0.85
C ALA A 383 9.89 -20.54 0.37
N TRP A 384 10.62 -19.43 0.29
CA TRP A 384 12.07 -19.34 0.04
C TRP A 384 12.72 -18.47 1.11
N TYR A 385 13.88 -18.87 1.61
CA TYR A 385 14.51 -18.24 2.76
C TYR A 385 15.81 -17.56 2.35
N ILE A 386 15.88 -16.24 2.46
CA ILE A 386 17.09 -15.48 2.18
C ILE A 386 18.03 -15.61 3.38
N ALA A 387 19.16 -16.27 3.15
CA ALA A 387 20.17 -16.53 4.17
C ALA A 387 21.41 -15.64 4.06
N ALA A 388 21.66 -15.10 2.86
CA ALA A 388 22.85 -14.29 2.56
C ALA A 388 22.63 -13.31 1.40
N GLY A 389 23.50 -12.30 1.31
CA GLY A 389 23.53 -11.33 0.21
C GLY A 389 24.33 -11.78 -1.02
N ASP A 390 25.30 -12.69 -0.84
CA ASP A 390 26.34 -13.03 -1.83
C ASP A 390 25.96 -14.22 -2.73
N ASP A 391 26.89 -14.76 -3.53
CA ASP A 391 26.58 -15.76 -4.57
C ASP A 391 26.33 -17.19 -4.06
N GLU A 392 26.80 -17.55 -2.86
CA GLU A 392 26.50 -18.84 -2.24
C GLU A 392 26.17 -18.68 -0.75
N VAL A 393 25.24 -19.48 -0.23
CA VAL A 393 24.95 -19.54 1.21
C VAL A 393 26.03 -20.40 1.88
N ALA A 394 26.88 -19.77 2.69
CA ALA A 394 27.98 -20.46 3.34
C ALA A 394 27.48 -21.50 4.37
N PRO A 395 28.18 -22.62 4.60
CA PRO A 395 27.77 -23.62 5.59
C PRO A 395 27.58 -23.04 6.99
N ALA A 396 28.41 -22.05 7.38
CA ALA A 396 28.29 -21.35 8.65
C ALA A 396 26.97 -20.56 8.76
N GLU A 397 26.51 -19.96 7.66
CA GLU A 397 25.24 -19.23 7.62
C GLU A 397 24.04 -20.18 7.70
N ARG A 398 24.11 -21.36 7.06
CA ARG A 398 23.08 -22.40 7.19
C ARG A 398 22.90 -22.85 8.63
N VAL A 399 24.02 -23.08 9.34
CA VAL A 399 24.01 -23.43 10.76
C VAL A 399 23.49 -22.27 11.62
N ALA A 400 23.84 -21.02 11.30
CA ALA A 400 23.35 -19.86 12.03
C ALA A 400 21.82 -19.68 11.85
N VAL A 401 21.31 -19.85 10.63
CA VAL A 401 19.87 -19.77 10.33
C VAL A 401 19.10 -20.88 11.00
N SER A 402 19.55 -22.14 10.93
CA SER A 402 18.85 -23.27 11.55
C SER A 402 18.81 -23.17 13.08
N ARG A 403 19.85 -22.59 13.71
CA ARG A 403 19.84 -22.29 15.16
C ARG A 403 18.83 -21.21 15.53
N ARG A 404 18.72 -20.17 14.70
CA ARG A 404 17.83 -19.03 14.94
C ARG A 404 16.37 -19.34 14.63
N TYR A 405 16.15 -20.11 13.57
CA TYR A 405 14.84 -20.48 13.05
C TYR A 405 14.80 -21.97 12.70
N PRO A 406 14.47 -22.85 13.68
CA PRO A 406 14.45 -24.30 13.50
C PRO A 406 13.45 -24.79 12.43
N LEU A 407 12.47 -23.95 12.09
CA LEU A 407 11.41 -24.24 11.13
C LEU A 407 11.84 -24.07 9.66
N VAL A 408 13.04 -23.54 9.41
CA VAL A 408 13.58 -23.26 8.08
C VAL A 408 14.23 -24.51 7.50
N GLU A 409 13.87 -24.86 6.26
CA GLU A 409 14.45 -25.99 5.54
C GLU A 409 15.73 -25.57 4.81
N ASP A 410 16.83 -26.28 5.08
CA ASP A 410 18.16 -26.00 4.47
C ASP A 410 18.15 -26.05 2.94
N THR A 411 17.26 -26.87 2.34
CA THR A 411 17.13 -27.02 0.88
C THR A 411 16.49 -25.82 0.19
N ARG A 412 15.88 -24.91 0.96
CA ARG A 412 15.21 -23.69 0.45
C ARG A 412 15.95 -22.41 0.85
N LEU A 413 17.13 -22.53 1.44
CA LEU A 413 18.04 -21.40 1.71
C LEU A 413 18.66 -20.92 0.40
N VAL A 414 18.50 -19.63 0.13
CA VAL A 414 18.92 -18.98 -1.11
C VAL A 414 19.54 -17.62 -0.81
N THR A 415 20.26 -17.09 -1.79
CA THR A 415 20.79 -15.73 -1.73
C THR A 415 19.95 -14.77 -2.57
N VAL A 416 20.12 -13.47 -2.35
CA VAL A 416 19.44 -12.44 -3.15
C VAL A 416 19.85 -12.54 -4.61
N THR A 417 21.13 -12.78 -4.90
CA THR A 417 21.66 -12.90 -6.28
C THR A 417 21.16 -14.17 -6.97
N MET A 418 21.08 -15.31 -6.27
CA MET A 418 20.49 -16.55 -6.79
C MET A 418 19.02 -16.35 -7.17
N LEU A 419 18.24 -15.71 -6.31
CA LEU A 419 16.85 -15.40 -6.63
C LEU A 419 16.75 -14.43 -7.81
N ALA A 420 17.54 -13.35 -7.81
CA ALA A 420 17.52 -12.34 -8.87
C ALA A 420 17.93 -12.90 -10.25
N SER A 421 18.94 -13.77 -10.29
CA SER A 421 19.48 -14.39 -11.51
C SER A 421 18.67 -15.59 -11.99
N GLY A 422 18.03 -16.33 -11.07
CA GLY A 422 17.28 -17.56 -11.36
C GLY A 422 16.07 -17.39 -12.28
N GLY A 423 15.69 -16.16 -12.61
CA GLY A 423 14.69 -15.84 -13.63
C GLY A 423 13.34 -16.49 -13.38
N TRP A 424 12.38 -15.73 -12.88
CA TRP A 424 10.96 -16.12 -12.71
C TRP A 424 10.24 -16.60 -14.00
N ALA A 425 10.95 -16.70 -15.13
CA ALA A 425 10.41 -16.72 -16.48
C ALA A 425 10.42 -18.08 -17.18
N ARG A 426 11.03 -19.15 -16.63
CA ARG A 426 11.10 -20.43 -17.37
C ARG A 426 10.13 -21.52 -16.98
N THR A 427 9.52 -21.48 -15.81
CA THR A 427 8.71 -22.63 -15.35
C THR A 427 8.01 -22.20 -14.08
N GLY A 428 6.70 -22.45 -13.96
CA GLY A 428 6.03 -22.33 -12.67
C GLY A 428 6.85 -23.08 -11.63
N ILE A 429 7.45 -22.34 -10.69
CA ILE A 429 8.25 -22.82 -9.55
C ILE A 429 9.02 -24.12 -9.88
N SER A 430 9.96 -24.08 -10.84
CA SER A 430 10.98 -25.14 -10.85
C SER A 430 12.05 -24.76 -9.84
N VAL A 431 12.09 -25.52 -8.75
CA VAL A 431 13.19 -25.65 -7.80
C VAL A 431 14.54 -25.37 -8.49
N PRO A 432 15.38 -24.42 -8.03
CA PRO A 432 16.77 -24.38 -8.49
C PRO A 432 17.34 -25.76 -8.14
N PRO A 433 17.97 -26.47 -9.08
CA PRO A 433 18.32 -27.88 -8.90
C PRO A 433 19.07 -28.02 -7.58
N ALA A 434 18.51 -28.83 -6.66
CA ALA A 434 19.22 -29.21 -5.46
C ALA A 434 20.55 -29.81 -5.93
N ARG A 435 21.66 -29.17 -5.53
CA ARG A 435 22.99 -29.75 -5.73
C ARG A 435 22.90 -31.17 -5.14
N PRO A 436 23.27 -32.23 -5.89
CA PRO A 436 23.35 -33.55 -5.29
C PRO A 436 24.24 -33.44 -4.04
N PRO A 437 23.92 -34.17 -2.96
CA PRO A 437 24.72 -34.13 -1.74
C PRO A 437 26.18 -34.35 -2.13
N ALA A 438 27.06 -33.47 -1.65
CA ALA A 438 28.49 -33.59 -1.87
C ALA A 438 28.89 -35.04 -1.55
N GLU A 439 29.41 -35.75 -2.54
CA GLU A 439 29.97 -37.08 -2.33
C GLU A 439 30.99 -36.93 -1.21
N VAL A 440 30.69 -37.57 -0.07
CA VAL A 440 31.65 -37.78 1.00
C VAL A 440 32.83 -38.47 0.33
N PRO A 441 34.04 -37.90 0.33
CA PRO A 441 35.18 -38.59 -0.25
C PRO A 441 35.33 -39.89 0.52
N LEU A 442 35.10 -41.02 -0.16
CA LEU A 442 35.46 -42.34 0.32
C LEU A 442 36.96 -42.28 0.58
N THR A 443 37.34 -42.11 1.84
CA THR A 443 38.71 -42.30 2.30
C THR A 443 39.12 -43.71 1.93
N ASN A 444 40.06 -43.81 1.00
CA ASN A 444 40.77 -45.02 0.64
C ASN A 444 41.32 -45.68 1.91
N SER A 445 40.64 -46.72 2.39
CA SER A 445 41.27 -47.78 3.16
C SER A 445 41.43 -48.95 2.19
N PHE A 446 42.64 -49.20 1.70
CA PHE A 446 43.22 -50.52 1.45
C PHE A 446 44.56 -50.36 0.75
N ASP A 447 45.61 -50.16 1.54
CA ASP A 447 46.94 -50.69 1.21
C ASP A 447 47.38 -51.58 2.38
N ARG A 448 47.21 -52.89 2.15
CA ARG A 448 47.96 -53.97 2.80
C ARG A 448 48.19 -55.04 1.74
N LYS A 449 49.33 -54.97 1.04
CA LYS A 449 50.37 -56.00 1.06
C LYS A 449 51.57 -55.56 0.24
#